data_AF-A0A356NQG3-F1
#
_entry.id   AF-A0A356NQG3-F1
#
_cell.length_a   1.000
_cell.length_b   1.000
_cell.length_c   1.000
_cell.angle_alpha   90.00
_cell.angle_beta   90.00
_cell.angle_gamma   90.00
#
_symmetry.space_group_name_H-M   'P 1'
#
loop_
_entity.id
_entity.type
_entity.pdbx_description
1 polymer ?
#
loop_
_entity_poly.entity_id
_entity_poly.type
_entity_poly.pdbx_seq_one_letter_code
_entity_poly.pdbx_strand_id
1 'polypeptide(L)'
;MSVERVISKKAIEIYDRDLRPLAEKLAFELPVRAKEPPGLPNVLFLGNHSSGKSSFINHLLETDVQKTGLAPTDDGFTILCHGDQKDTFDGQTITSHPSLPLKNLNHLGPAFLSRLKLKTLPSPLLKSFALVDSPGMIDATGAANTREYDFASGVRFFAEKADLILFFFDPDKPGTTAETISILTQTLAGLEYKLLIILNKVDLFQNIRDFARTYGTLSWNLSKAIRTKDIPHIFNIYLPEHRKSVSEHGMPGIPLKDFDISRKEVIEEVRRTPTRRADNVVSDLIHAGRRLSMHARLCNTISLDYRKIQVKWMAISIGLIASAAVSAWGAFQIWPGWEIAT
;
A
#
# COMPACT_ATOMS: atom_id res chain seq x y z
N MET A 1 -20.25 14.19 11.50
CA MET A 1 -19.03 13.45 11.11
C MET A 1 -19.09 12.08 11.74
N SER A 2 -18.74 11.00 11.03
CA SER A 2 -18.70 9.66 11.61
C SER A 2 -17.56 9.53 12.64
N VAL A 3 -17.68 8.59 13.58
CA VAL A 3 -16.71 8.40 14.68
C VAL A 3 -15.31 8.08 14.14
N GLU A 4 -15.24 7.28 13.08
CA GLU A 4 -14.01 6.88 12.40
C GLU A 4 -13.25 8.11 11.88
N ARG A 5 -13.97 9.06 11.27
CA ARG A 5 -13.38 10.31 10.78
C ARG A 5 -12.82 11.17 11.91
N VAL A 6 -13.45 11.18 13.08
CA VAL A 6 -12.96 11.90 14.26
C VAL A 6 -11.67 11.27 14.77
N ILE A 7 -11.63 9.93 14.86
CA ILE A 7 -10.43 9.19 15.29
C ILE A 7 -9.26 9.44 14.33
N SER A 8 -9.47 9.27 13.02
CA SER A 8 -8.43 9.51 12.01
C SER A 8 -7.93 10.95 12.07
N LYS A 9 -8.84 11.94 12.19
CA LYS A 9 -8.47 13.35 12.29
C LYS A 9 -7.59 13.62 13.52
N LYS A 10 -7.99 13.11 14.69
CA LYS A 10 -7.23 13.27 15.93
C LYS A 10 -5.86 12.61 15.86
N ALA A 11 -5.76 11.44 15.25
CA ALA A 11 -4.48 10.75 15.05
C ALA A 11 -3.53 11.54 14.14
N ILE A 12 -4.04 12.14 13.06
CA ILE A 12 -3.27 13.03 12.18
C ILE A 12 -2.83 14.29 12.93
N GLU A 13 -3.71 14.90 13.71
CA GLU A 13 -3.37 16.07 14.54
C GLU A 13 -2.24 15.76 15.54
N ILE A 14 -2.28 14.60 16.20
CA ILE A 14 -1.21 14.14 17.10
C ILE A 14 0.09 13.92 16.32
N TYR A 15 0.01 13.29 15.15
CA TYR A 15 1.19 13.08 14.31
C TYR A 15 1.88 14.40 13.93
N ASP A 16 1.11 15.39 13.51
CA ASP A 16 1.61 16.68 13.07
C ASP A 16 2.12 17.57 14.20
N ARG A 17 1.44 17.53 15.35
CA ARG A 17 1.82 18.32 16.52
C ARG A 17 3.01 17.73 17.25
N ASP A 18 3.04 16.40 17.44
CA ASP A 18 3.96 15.75 18.37
C ASP A 18 5.11 15.02 17.66
N LEU A 19 4.83 14.21 16.63
CA LEU A 19 5.85 13.38 15.99
C LEU A 19 6.67 14.16 14.96
N ARG A 20 6.01 14.96 14.12
CA ARG A 20 6.65 15.66 13.00
C ARG A 20 7.79 16.59 13.45
N PRO A 21 7.63 17.48 14.44
CA PRO A 21 8.71 18.38 14.85
C PRO A 21 9.90 17.64 15.44
N LEU A 22 9.66 16.54 16.17
CA LEU A 22 10.70 15.71 16.75
C LEU A 22 11.49 14.95 15.68
N ALA A 23 10.80 14.41 14.68
CA ALA A 23 11.43 13.69 13.59
C ALA A 23 12.31 14.62 12.74
N GLU A 24 11.82 15.81 12.41
CA GLU A 24 12.60 16.83 11.67
C GLU A 24 13.87 17.22 12.45
N LYS A 25 13.76 17.44 13.77
CA LYS A 25 14.92 17.74 14.64
C LYS A 25 15.96 16.62 14.68
N LEU A 26 15.53 15.36 14.54
CA LEU A 26 16.39 14.18 14.60
C LEU A 26 16.79 13.64 13.23
N ALA A 27 16.49 14.38 12.15
CA ALA A 27 16.67 13.94 10.77
C ALA A 27 16.10 12.53 10.50
N PHE A 28 14.96 12.24 11.12
CA PHE A 28 14.25 10.97 10.97
C PHE A 28 13.16 11.11 9.91
N GLU A 29 13.22 10.25 8.89
CA GLU A 29 12.15 10.17 7.90
C GLU A 29 10.95 9.43 8.49
N LEU A 30 9.89 10.18 8.79
CA LEU A 30 8.63 9.56 9.19
C LEU A 30 7.97 8.86 7.99
N PRO A 31 7.29 7.71 8.22
CA PRO A 31 6.53 7.05 7.17
C PRO A 31 5.45 7.98 6.61
N VAL A 32 5.39 8.05 5.28
CA VAL A 32 4.51 8.95 4.50
C VAL A 32 3.03 8.70 4.79
N ARG A 33 2.62 7.50 5.24
CA ARG A 33 1.21 7.18 5.52
C ARG A 33 0.52 8.04 6.56
N ALA A 34 1.29 8.58 7.50
CA ALA A 34 0.73 9.52 8.45
C ALA A 34 0.66 10.96 7.88
N LYS A 35 1.30 11.22 6.72
CA LYS A 35 1.17 12.45 5.91
C LYS A 35 0.28 12.31 4.66
N GLU A 36 -0.12 11.11 4.23
CA GLU A 36 -0.90 10.94 2.98
C GLU A 36 -2.18 10.09 3.15
N PRO A 37 -3.37 10.63 2.79
CA PRO A 37 -3.66 12.06 2.55
C PRO A 37 -5.07 12.51 3.03
N PRO A 38 -5.41 13.81 2.91
CA PRO A 38 -6.81 14.19 2.79
C PRO A 38 -7.40 13.45 1.58
N GLY A 39 -8.33 12.55 1.84
CA GLY A 39 -8.95 11.68 0.85
C GLY A 39 -9.92 10.71 1.51
N LEU A 40 -10.80 10.08 0.74
CA LEU A 40 -11.69 9.05 1.25
C LEU A 40 -10.90 7.74 1.50
N PRO A 41 -11.29 6.92 2.49
CA PRO A 41 -10.85 5.52 2.58
C PRO A 41 -10.98 4.84 1.22
N ASN A 42 -10.14 3.86 0.89
CA ASN A 42 -10.20 3.26 -0.45
C ASN A 42 -9.91 1.76 -0.50
N VAL A 43 -10.55 1.12 -1.49
CA VAL A 43 -10.42 -0.30 -1.79
C VAL A 43 -9.75 -0.47 -3.14
N LEU A 44 -8.65 -1.23 -3.18
CA LEU A 44 -7.93 -1.55 -4.39
C LEU A 44 -8.31 -2.95 -4.89
N PHE A 45 -8.70 -3.05 -6.15
CA PHE A 45 -9.04 -4.31 -6.82
C PHE A 45 -7.87 -4.72 -7.71
N LEU A 46 -7.24 -5.84 -7.37
CA LEU A 46 -6.16 -6.47 -8.14
C LEU A 46 -6.60 -7.86 -8.60
N GLY A 47 -5.94 -8.41 -9.62
CA GLY A 47 -6.25 -9.77 -10.07
C GLY A 47 -6.06 -9.99 -11.56
N ASN A 48 -6.11 -11.25 -11.96
CA ASN A 48 -5.85 -11.67 -13.33
C ASN A 48 -6.83 -11.02 -14.33
N HIS A 49 -6.44 -10.99 -15.61
CA HIS A 49 -7.35 -10.63 -16.68
C HIS A 49 -8.59 -11.55 -16.65
N SER A 50 -9.77 -10.94 -16.82
CA SER A 50 -11.07 -11.60 -16.74
C SER A 50 -11.50 -12.16 -15.38
N SER A 51 -10.76 -11.95 -14.28
CA SER A 51 -11.15 -12.48 -12.95
C SER A 51 -12.41 -11.87 -12.32
N GLY A 52 -13.02 -10.87 -12.97
CA GLY A 52 -14.29 -10.27 -12.57
C GLY A 52 -14.21 -9.08 -11.61
N LYS A 53 -13.06 -8.40 -11.54
CA LYS A 53 -12.88 -7.15 -10.75
C LYS A 53 -13.93 -6.09 -11.09
N SER A 54 -13.99 -5.69 -12.37
CA SER A 54 -14.89 -4.66 -12.86
C SER A 54 -16.36 -5.06 -12.73
N SER A 55 -16.68 -6.34 -12.97
CA SER A 55 -18.03 -6.90 -12.73
C SER A 55 -18.41 -6.83 -11.25
N PHE A 56 -17.47 -7.11 -10.33
CA PHE A 56 -17.72 -7.02 -8.90
C PHE A 56 -17.92 -5.56 -8.46
N ILE A 57 -17.18 -4.61 -9.03
CA ILE A 57 -17.40 -3.17 -8.80
C ILE A 57 -18.80 -2.74 -9.26
N ASN A 58 -19.21 -3.16 -10.46
CA ASN A 58 -20.56 -2.87 -10.96
C ASN A 58 -21.65 -3.49 -10.08
N HIS A 59 -21.45 -4.74 -9.61
CA HIS A 59 -22.34 -5.40 -8.65
C HIS A 59 -22.42 -4.63 -7.33
N LEU A 60 -21.28 -4.23 -6.76
CA LEU A 60 -21.22 -3.48 -5.51
C LEU A 60 -21.93 -2.12 -5.61
N LEU A 61 -21.81 -1.44 -6.74
CA LEU A 61 -22.40 -0.12 -6.98
C LEU A 61 -23.82 -0.20 -7.56
N GLU A 62 -24.32 -1.41 -7.85
CA GLU A 62 -25.62 -1.65 -8.51
C GLU A 62 -25.78 -0.80 -9.79
N THR A 63 -24.69 -0.59 -10.53
CA THR A 63 -24.65 0.28 -11.71
C THR A 63 -23.52 -0.16 -12.64
N ASP A 64 -23.78 -0.13 -13.95
CA ASP A 64 -22.77 -0.39 -14.98
C ASP A 64 -21.86 0.85 -15.16
N VAL A 65 -20.75 0.89 -14.44
CA VAL A 65 -19.78 2.01 -14.46
C VAL A 65 -18.45 1.62 -15.10
N GLN A 66 -18.06 0.36 -14.98
CA GLN A 66 -16.90 -0.20 -15.67
C GLN A 66 -17.34 -1.06 -16.83
N LYS A 67 -16.62 -0.96 -17.96
CA LYS A 67 -16.90 -1.82 -19.11
C LYS A 67 -16.49 -3.25 -18.75
N THR A 68 -17.43 -4.19 -18.87
CA THR A 68 -17.16 -5.61 -18.63
C THR A 68 -17.19 -6.40 -19.93
N GLY A 69 -16.26 -7.34 -20.11
CA GLY A 69 -16.20 -8.19 -21.30
C GLY A 69 -14.99 -9.13 -21.32
N LEU A 70 -14.93 -9.99 -22.33
CA LEU A 70 -13.82 -10.94 -22.53
C LEU A 70 -12.57 -10.29 -23.17
N ALA A 71 -12.74 -9.18 -23.88
CA ALA A 71 -11.62 -8.41 -24.41
C ALA A 71 -10.90 -7.66 -23.27
N PRO A 72 -9.57 -7.42 -23.34
CA PRO A 72 -8.89 -6.48 -22.44
C PRO A 72 -9.52 -5.10 -22.57
N THR A 73 -10.42 -4.76 -21.65
CA THR A 73 -11.17 -3.49 -21.65
C THR A 73 -10.37 -2.35 -21.04
N ASP A 74 -9.46 -2.66 -20.11
CA ASP A 74 -8.76 -1.67 -19.29
C ASP A 74 -7.24 -1.87 -19.34
N ASP A 75 -6.59 -0.88 -19.95
CA ASP A 75 -5.14 -0.72 -20.07
C ASP A 75 -4.56 0.18 -18.95
N GLY A 76 -5.42 0.82 -18.15
CA GLY A 76 -5.02 1.71 -17.05
C GLY A 76 -5.90 1.60 -15.81
N PHE A 77 -5.43 2.23 -14.74
CA PHE A 77 -6.15 2.27 -13.46
C PHE A 77 -7.37 3.20 -13.57
N THR A 78 -8.45 2.83 -12.88
CA THR A 78 -9.63 3.70 -12.76
C THR A 78 -9.98 3.92 -11.30
N ILE A 79 -9.98 5.18 -10.88
CA ILE A 79 -10.45 5.59 -9.57
C ILE A 79 -11.94 5.91 -9.69
N LEU A 80 -12.77 5.36 -8.80
CA LEU A 80 -14.18 5.68 -8.69
C LEU A 80 -14.43 6.39 -7.37
N CYS A 81 -15.03 7.57 -7.42
CA CYS A 81 -15.38 8.33 -6.23
C CYS A 81 -16.76 8.99 -6.36
N HIS A 82 -17.24 9.56 -5.26
CA HIS A 82 -18.51 10.27 -5.28
C HIS A 82 -18.39 11.57 -6.07
N GLY A 83 -19.40 11.85 -6.89
CA GLY A 83 -19.68 13.18 -7.40
C GLY A 83 -21.17 13.37 -7.60
N ASP A 84 -21.60 14.62 -7.74
CA ASP A 84 -23.01 14.96 -7.93
C ASP A 84 -23.53 14.55 -9.31
N GLN A 85 -22.62 14.33 -10.27
CA GLN A 85 -22.91 13.87 -11.62
C GLN A 85 -21.97 12.75 -12.06
N LYS A 86 -22.39 12.02 -13.10
CA LYS A 86 -21.58 10.98 -13.74
C LYS A 86 -20.59 11.63 -14.70
N ASP A 87 -19.33 11.72 -14.31
CA ASP A 87 -18.27 12.26 -15.15
C ASP A 87 -17.09 11.31 -15.26
N THR A 88 -16.26 11.51 -16.29
CA THR A 88 -14.99 10.80 -16.47
C THR A 88 -13.90 11.82 -16.80
N PHE A 89 -12.84 11.80 -16.02
CA PHE A 89 -11.66 12.65 -16.16
C PHE A 89 -10.45 11.78 -16.49
N ASP A 90 -9.57 12.30 -17.35
CA ASP A 90 -8.27 11.68 -17.63
C ASP A 90 -7.23 12.03 -16.56
N GLY A 91 -6.12 11.29 -16.52
CA GLY A 91 -5.09 11.48 -15.51
C GLY A 91 -4.42 12.85 -15.53
N GLN A 92 -4.33 13.52 -16.68
CA GLN A 92 -3.77 14.87 -16.78
C GLN A 92 -4.71 15.91 -16.14
N THR A 93 -6.01 15.74 -16.32
CA THR A 93 -7.02 16.57 -15.66
C THR A 93 -7.01 16.32 -14.16
N ILE A 94 -6.84 15.08 -13.70
CA ILE A 94 -6.77 14.75 -12.26
C ILE A 94 -5.66 15.53 -11.55
N THR A 95 -4.46 15.62 -12.14
CA THR A 95 -3.30 16.25 -11.49
C THR A 95 -3.36 17.78 -11.51
N SER A 96 -4.06 18.36 -12.48
CA SER A 96 -4.24 19.81 -12.61
C SER A 96 -5.47 20.34 -11.87
N HIS A 97 -6.45 19.47 -11.54
CA HIS A 97 -7.69 19.91 -10.91
C HIS A 97 -7.47 20.39 -9.47
N PRO A 98 -7.82 21.65 -9.12
CA PRO A 98 -7.51 22.22 -7.81
C PRO A 98 -8.26 21.55 -6.65
N SER A 99 -9.46 21.02 -6.91
CA SER A 99 -10.35 20.40 -5.92
C SER A 99 -10.18 18.88 -5.77
N LEU A 100 -9.41 18.21 -6.62
CA LEU A 100 -9.18 16.77 -6.51
C LEU A 100 -7.99 16.47 -5.58
N PRO A 101 -8.11 15.50 -4.64
CA PRO A 101 -7.07 15.18 -3.67
C PRO A 101 -5.88 14.37 -4.25
N LEU A 102 -5.69 14.33 -5.57
CA LEU A 102 -4.82 13.39 -6.26
C LEU A 102 -3.61 14.07 -6.94
N LYS A 103 -3.04 15.09 -6.28
CA LYS A 103 -1.97 15.93 -6.85
C LYS A 103 -0.61 15.24 -6.94
N ASN A 104 -0.38 14.20 -6.14
CA ASN A 104 0.91 13.50 -6.07
C ASN A 104 1.04 12.36 -7.09
N LEU A 105 0.25 12.32 -8.18
CA LEU A 105 0.35 11.25 -9.19
C LEU A 105 1.44 11.48 -10.24
N ASN A 106 2.01 12.69 -10.33
CA ASN A 106 2.98 13.06 -11.35
C ASN A 106 4.28 12.21 -11.33
N HIS A 107 4.67 11.67 -10.17
CA HIS A 107 5.85 10.81 -10.04
C HIS A 107 5.71 9.46 -10.78
N LEU A 108 4.49 9.02 -11.10
CA LEU A 108 4.26 7.79 -11.88
C LEU A 108 4.51 7.99 -13.39
N GLY A 109 4.74 9.23 -13.81
CA GLY A 109 5.12 9.58 -15.18
C GLY A 109 3.94 9.74 -16.15
N PRO A 110 4.19 10.38 -17.30
CA PRO A 110 3.14 10.77 -18.25
C PRO A 110 2.44 9.57 -18.91
N ALA A 111 3.16 8.47 -19.16
CA ALA A 111 2.59 7.26 -19.74
C ALA A 111 1.60 6.56 -18.79
N PHE A 112 1.80 6.68 -17.48
CA PHE A 112 0.82 6.20 -16.50
C PHE A 112 -0.42 7.10 -16.48
N LEU A 113 -0.20 8.42 -16.42
CA LEU A 113 -1.29 9.40 -16.35
C LEU A 113 -2.19 9.37 -17.59
N SER A 114 -1.66 9.08 -18.78
CA SER A 114 -2.48 8.98 -19.99
C SER A 114 -3.47 7.80 -19.96
N ARG A 115 -3.20 6.76 -19.16
CA ARG A 115 -4.07 5.59 -19.00
C ARG A 115 -4.91 5.65 -17.73
N LEU A 116 -4.57 6.52 -16.78
CA LEU A 116 -5.34 6.73 -15.55
C LEU A 116 -6.67 7.44 -15.84
N LYS A 117 -7.74 6.96 -15.20
CA LYS A 117 -9.07 7.59 -15.25
C LYS A 117 -9.62 7.84 -13.86
N LEU A 118 -10.41 8.89 -13.71
CA LEU A 118 -11.25 9.14 -12.56
C LEU A 118 -12.69 9.17 -13.02
N LYS A 119 -13.55 8.34 -12.43
CA LYS A 119 -14.98 8.34 -12.65
C LYS A 119 -15.68 8.83 -11.39
N THR A 120 -16.50 9.87 -11.54
CA THR A 120 -17.39 10.32 -10.47
C THR A 120 -18.79 9.82 -10.75
N LEU A 121 -19.55 9.48 -9.71
CA LEU A 121 -20.96 9.18 -9.84
C LEU A 121 -21.73 9.38 -8.53
N PRO A 122 -23.05 9.66 -8.61
CA PRO A 122 -23.90 9.73 -7.44
C PRO A 122 -24.10 8.32 -6.86
N SER A 123 -23.31 7.99 -5.84
CA SER A 123 -23.45 6.73 -5.09
C SER A 123 -23.33 6.98 -3.59
N PRO A 124 -24.27 6.50 -2.76
CA PRO A 124 -24.17 6.55 -1.31
C PRO A 124 -22.93 5.84 -0.77
N LEU A 125 -22.54 4.70 -1.38
CA LEU A 125 -21.34 3.96 -0.98
C LEU A 125 -20.08 4.79 -1.23
N LEU A 126 -20.00 5.48 -2.37
CA LEU A 126 -18.83 6.26 -2.72
C LEU A 126 -18.65 7.54 -1.88
N LYS A 127 -19.67 7.96 -1.12
CA LYS A 127 -19.53 9.03 -0.11
C LYS A 127 -18.66 8.60 1.07
N SER A 128 -18.57 7.29 1.31
CA SER A 128 -17.86 6.69 2.43
C SER A 128 -16.44 6.27 2.07
N PHE A 129 -16.21 5.78 0.85
CA PHE A 129 -14.91 5.33 0.37
C PHE A 129 -14.79 5.46 -1.16
N ALA A 130 -13.57 5.49 -1.69
CA ALA A 130 -13.28 5.37 -3.11
C ALA A 130 -12.91 3.93 -3.50
N LEU A 131 -13.10 3.59 -4.76
CA LEU A 131 -12.68 2.29 -5.33
C LEU A 131 -11.59 2.53 -6.36
N VAL A 132 -10.62 1.63 -6.46
CA VAL A 132 -9.56 1.69 -7.46
C VAL A 132 -9.54 0.37 -8.21
N ASP A 133 -10.00 0.38 -9.46
CA ASP A 133 -9.90 -0.77 -10.35
C ASP A 133 -8.54 -0.77 -11.04
N SER A 134 -7.87 -1.92 -11.07
CA SER A 134 -6.60 -2.11 -11.78
C SER A 134 -6.80 -2.85 -13.09
N PRO A 135 -5.93 -2.62 -14.08
CA PRO A 135 -5.77 -3.51 -15.21
C PRO A 135 -5.61 -4.97 -14.77
N GLY A 136 -6.14 -5.90 -15.57
CA GLY A 136 -5.99 -7.33 -15.31
C GLY A 136 -4.59 -7.83 -15.64
N MET A 137 -3.98 -8.59 -14.74
CA MET A 137 -2.66 -9.20 -14.97
C MET A 137 -2.73 -10.27 -16.06
N ILE A 138 -1.74 -10.29 -16.95
CA ILE A 138 -1.69 -11.21 -18.09
C ILE A 138 -0.38 -12.00 -18.09
N ASP A 139 -0.43 -13.24 -18.58
CA ASP A 139 0.76 -14.03 -18.83
C ASP A 139 1.45 -13.53 -20.10
N ALA A 140 2.49 -12.71 -19.94
CA ALA A 140 3.37 -12.35 -21.04
C ALA A 140 4.36 -13.50 -21.29
N THR A 141 3.93 -14.54 -22.02
CA THR A 141 4.88 -15.49 -22.63
C THR A 141 5.55 -14.78 -23.80
N GLY A 142 6.63 -14.04 -23.52
CA GLY A 142 7.41 -13.31 -24.51
C GLY A 142 7.61 -11.85 -24.12
N ALA A 143 8.87 -11.43 -24.08
CA ALA A 143 9.29 -10.09 -23.71
C ALA A 143 8.65 -9.00 -24.59
N ALA A 144 7.51 -8.48 -24.15
CA ALA A 144 7.01 -7.16 -24.53
C ALA A 144 6.12 -6.68 -23.39
N ASN A 145 6.56 -5.64 -22.68
CA ASN A 145 5.71 -4.80 -21.86
C ASN A 145 4.54 -4.34 -22.72
N THR A 146 3.39 -5.00 -22.63
CA THR A 146 2.14 -4.56 -23.29
C THR A 146 1.69 -3.21 -22.74
N ARG A 147 2.15 -2.83 -21.54
CA ARG A 147 1.92 -1.55 -20.91
C ARG A 147 3.11 -0.62 -21.15
N GLU A 148 2.82 0.60 -21.60
CA GLU A 148 3.81 1.66 -21.79
C GLU A 148 4.30 2.29 -20.47
N TYR A 149 3.89 1.74 -19.32
CA TYR A 149 4.20 2.26 -17.99
C TYR A 149 4.53 1.12 -17.02
N ASP A 150 5.21 1.47 -15.93
CA ASP A 150 5.52 0.55 -14.84
C ASP A 150 4.26 0.21 -14.02
N PHE A 151 3.66 -0.93 -14.33
CA PHE A 151 2.48 -1.44 -13.64
C PHE A 151 2.75 -1.74 -12.16
N ALA A 152 3.92 -2.30 -11.83
CA ALA A 152 4.25 -2.66 -10.45
C ALA A 152 4.37 -1.41 -9.57
N SER A 153 4.98 -0.33 -10.08
CA SER A 153 5.01 0.96 -9.37
C SER A 153 3.62 1.55 -9.16
N GLY A 154 2.74 1.48 -10.16
CA GLY A 154 1.34 1.90 -10.02
C GLY A 154 0.58 1.09 -8.98
N VAL A 155 0.72 -0.24 -9.00
CA VAL A 155 0.14 -1.13 -7.98
C VAL A 155 0.69 -0.77 -6.60
N ARG A 156 2.01 -0.59 -6.46
CA ARG A 156 2.62 -0.22 -5.17
C ARG A 156 2.04 1.07 -4.63
N PHE A 157 1.96 2.11 -5.46
CA PHE A 157 1.45 3.41 -5.08
C PHE A 157 0.03 3.34 -4.52
N PHE A 158 -0.88 2.67 -5.23
CA PHE A 158 -2.25 2.52 -4.78
C PHE A 158 -2.36 1.55 -3.60
N ALA A 159 -1.60 0.46 -3.62
CA ALA A 159 -1.59 -0.53 -2.55
C ALA A 159 -1.11 0.11 -1.26
N GLU A 160 -0.13 1.01 -1.28
CA GLU A 160 0.33 1.68 -0.06
C GLU A 160 -0.74 2.58 0.56
N LYS A 161 -1.60 3.18 -0.26
CA LYS A 161 -2.69 4.08 0.15
C LYS A 161 -4.00 3.34 0.47
N ALA A 162 -4.17 2.13 -0.05
CA ALA A 162 -5.32 1.26 0.14
C ALA A 162 -5.53 0.88 1.61
N ASP A 163 -6.79 0.92 2.06
CA ASP A 163 -7.21 0.38 3.36
C ASP A 163 -7.59 -1.10 3.26
N LEU A 164 -7.97 -1.54 2.06
CA LEU A 164 -8.29 -2.91 1.73
C LEU A 164 -7.82 -3.21 0.30
N ILE A 165 -7.20 -4.37 0.12
CA ILE A 165 -6.81 -4.88 -1.19
C ILE A 165 -7.58 -6.18 -1.42
N LEU A 166 -8.42 -6.20 -2.46
CA LEU A 166 -9.09 -7.41 -2.93
C LEU A 166 -8.33 -7.99 -4.11
N PHE A 167 -7.90 -9.24 -4.00
CA PHE A 167 -7.13 -9.90 -5.05
C PHE A 167 -7.92 -11.05 -5.68
N PHE A 168 -8.37 -10.83 -6.92
CA PHE A 168 -9.27 -11.71 -7.65
C PHE A 168 -8.52 -12.73 -8.50
N PHE A 169 -8.84 -13.99 -8.31
CA PHE A 169 -8.44 -15.12 -9.13
C PHE A 169 -9.62 -15.64 -9.95
N ASP A 170 -9.29 -16.10 -11.16
CA ASP A 170 -10.21 -16.78 -12.06
C ASP A 170 -9.99 -18.30 -11.96
N PRO A 171 -11.03 -19.13 -11.82
CA PRO A 171 -10.95 -20.58 -11.86
C PRO A 171 -10.22 -21.17 -13.07
N ASP A 172 -10.38 -20.55 -14.24
CA ASP A 172 -9.76 -21.03 -15.48
C ASP A 172 -8.26 -20.71 -15.52
N LYS A 173 -7.84 -19.71 -14.74
CA LYS A 173 -6.45 -19.23 -14.65
C LYS A 173 -6.06 -19.06 -13.17
N PRO A 174 -5.93 -20.16 -12.41
CA PRO A 174 -5.73 -20.13 -10.96
C PRO A 174 -4.31 -19.66 -10.60
N GLY A 175 -4.07 -18.35 -10.74
CA GLY A 175 -3.00 -17.62 -10.07
C GLY A 175 -1.57 -17.93 -10.49
N THR A 176 -1.34 -18.40 -11.71
CA THR A 176 -0.01 -18.84 -12.17
C THR A 176 0.78 -17.81 -12.96
N THR A 177 0.25 -16.60 -13.20
CA THR A 177 0.99 -15.67 -14.04
C THR A 177 2.25 -15.16 -13.36
N ALA A 178 3.35 -15.02 -14.10
CA ALA A 178 4.60 -14.50 -13.55
C ALA A 178 4.41 -13.08 -12.98
N GLU A 179 3.57 -12.27 -13.62
CA GLU A 179 3.17 -10.94 -13.16
C GLU A 179 2.42 -11.02 -11.81
N THR A 180 1.45 -11.92 -11.69
CA THR A 180 0.69 -12.15 -10.45
C THR A 180 1.59 -12.54 -9.28
N ILE A 181 2.53 -13.47 -9.50
CA ILE A 181 3.47 -13.90 -8.46
C ILE A 181 4.40 -12.74 -8.07
N SER A 182 4.92 -11.98 -9.05
CA SER A 182 5.78 -10.82 -8.79
C SER A 182 5.05 -9.76 -7.96
N ILE A 183 3.82 -9.41 -8.31
CA ILE A 183 3.01 -8.45 -7.56
C ILE A 183 2.79 -8.92 -6.11
N LEU A 184 2.42 -10.20 -5.90
CA LEU A 184 2.18 -10.73 -4.56
C LEU A 184 3.46 -10.80 -3.71
N THR A 185 4.59 -11.22 -4.29
CA THR A 185 5.84 -11.51 -3.56
C THR A 185 6.73 -10.29 -3.35
N GLN A 186 6.69 -9.32 -4.27
CA GLN A 186 7.59 -8.17 -4.30
C GLN A 186 6.82 -6.87 -4.07
N THR A 187 5.80 -6.58 -4.88
CA THR A 187 5.09 -5.29 -4.84
C THR A 187 4.23 -5.12 -3.59
N LEU A 188 3.53 -6.18 -3.18
CA LEU A 188 2.67 -6.21 -1.99
C LEU A 188 3.41 -6.65 -0.72
N ALA A 189 4.74 -6.83 -0.78
CA ALA A 189 5.53 -7.18 0.39
C ALA A 189 5.36 -6.14 1.51
N GLY A 190 5.04 -6.63 2.71
CA GLY A 190 4.74 -5.81 3.89
C GLY A 190 3.32 -5.21 3.91
N LEU A 191 2.48 -5.51 2.92
CA LEU A 191 1.10 -5.05 2.78
C LEU A 191 0.08 -6.20 2.87
N GLU A 192 0.53 -7.39 3.27
CA GLU A 192 -0.28 -8.62 3.28
C GLU A 192 -1.43 -8.55 4.29
N TYR A 193 -1.27 -7.77 5.36
CA TYR A 193 -2.27 -7.62 6.44
C TYR A 193 -3.61 -6.98 6.00
N LYS A 194 -3.64 -6.34 4.82
CA LYS A 194 -4.85 -5.75 4.23
C LYS A 194 -5.35 -6.47 2.97
N LEU A 195 -4.74 -7.61 2.64
CA LEU A 195 -5.03 -8.41 1.46
C LEU A 195 -6.15 -9.43 1.77
N LEU A 196 -7.21 -9.42 0.97
CA LEU A 196 -8.19 -10.50 0.92
C LEU A 196 -8.12 -11.21 -0.42
N ILE A 197 -7.99 -12.53 -0.38
CA ILE A 197 -7.89 -13.36 -1.58
C ILE A 197 -9.29 -13.82 -1.98
N ILE A 198 -9.64 -13.64 -3.25
CA ILE A 198 -10.96 -13.98 -3.79
C ILE A 198 -10.81 -14.95 -4.96
N LEU A 199 -11.41 -16.13 -4.85
CA LEU A 199 -11.67 -17.01 -6.00
C LEU A 199 -13.08 -16.74 -6.49
N ASN A 200 -13.19 -16.03 -7.61
CA ASN A 200 -14.48 -15.67 -8.19
C ASN A 200 -15.00 -16.76 -9.13
N LYS A 201 -16.23 -16.62 -9.65
CA LYS A 201 -16.83 -17.49 -10.68
C LYS A 201 -16.94 -18.97 -10.28
N VAL A 202 -17.10 -19.25 -8.98
CA VAL A 202 -17.22 -20.64 -8.50
C VAL A 202 -18.51 -21.33 -8.98
N ASP A 203 -19.46 -20.57 -9.51
CA ASP A 203 -20.67 -21.05 -10.17
C ASP A 203 -20.40 -21.74 -11.51
N LEU A 204 -19.21 -21.53 -12.12
CA LEU A 204 -18.82 -22.19 -13.37
C LEU A 204 -18.45 -23.66 -13.19
N PHE A 205 -18.12 -24.08 -11.96
CA PHE A 205 -17.77 -25.48 -11.70
C PHE A 205 -19.01 -26.37 -11.75
N GLN A 206 -18.95 -27.41 -12.59
CA GLN A 206 -20.04 -28.38 -12.71
C GLN A 206 -20.07 -29.35 -11.52
N ASN A 207 -18.92 -29.69 -10.96
CA ASN A 207 -18.79 -30.67 -9.89
C ASN A 207 -17.80 -30.23 -8.81
N ILE A 208 -17.99 -30.74 -7.60
CA ILE A 208 -17.18 -30.38 -6.42
C ILE A 208 -15.71 -30.78 -6.56
N ARG A 209 -15.42 -31.80 -7.37
CA ARG A 209 -14.05 -32.30 -7.59
C ARG A 209 -13.21 -31.28 -8.35
N ASP A 210 -13.77 -30.67 -9.39
CA ASP A 210 -13.10 -29.65 -10.19
C ASP A 210 -12.85 -28.39 -9.35
N PHE A 211 -13.86 -27.98 -8.57
CA PHE A 211 -13.69 -26.89 -7.59
C PHE A 211 -12.55 -27.21 -6.61
N ALA A 212 -12.56 -28.37 -5.96
CA ALA A 212 -11.55 -28.76 -4.98
C ALA A 212 -10.15 -28.81 -5.60
N ARG A 213 -10.03 -29.29 -6.84
CA ARG A 213 -8.76 -29.33 -7.58
C ARG A 213 -8.23 -27.92 -7.84
N THR A 214 -9.06 -27.02 -8.37
CA THR A 214 -8.66 -25.64 -8.67
C THR A 214 -8.34 -24.86 -7.39
N TYR A 215 -9.14 -25.01 -6.35
CA TYR A 215 -8.89 -24.43 -5.02
C TYR A 215 -7.56 -24.92 -4.44
N GLY A 216 -7.28 -26.23 -4.55
CA GLY A 216 -6.00 -26.82 -4.12
C GLY A 216 -4.81 -26.28 -4.90
N THR A 217 -4.94 -26.14 -6.23
CA THR A 217 -3.89 -25.53 -7.08
C THR A 217 -3.64 -24.08 -6.70
N LEU A 218 -4.69 -23.28 -6.49
CA LEU A 218 -4.55 -21.89 -6.05
C LEU A 218 -3.84 -21.82 -4.68
N SER A 219 -4.25 -22.64 -3.72
CA SER A 219 -3.63 -22.70 -2.38
C SER A 219 -2.14 -23.04 -2.46
N TRP A 220 -1.78 -24.00 -3.32
CA TRP A 220 -0.39 -24.38 -3.57
C TRP A 220 0.44 -23.25 -4.23
N ASN A 221 -0.17 -22.49 -5.14
CA ASN A 221 0.52 -21.36 -5.77
C ASN A 221 0.71 -20.21 -4.77
N LEU A 222 -0.29 -19.93 -3.94
CA LEU A 222 -0.22 -18.91 -2.91
C LEU A 222 0.77 -19.25 -1.80
N SER A 223 0.93 -20.53 -1.43
CA SER A 223 1.93 -20.93 -0.42
C SER A 223 3.37 -20.64 -0.84
N LYS A 224 3.63 -20.52 -2.14
CA LYS A 224 4.93 -20.10 -2.68
C LYS A 224 5.07 -18.58 -2.73
N ALA A 225 3.95 -17.86 -2.87
CA ALA A 225 3.95 -16.41 -3.10
C ALA A 225 3.83 -15.61 -1.80
N ILE A 226 3.05 -16.10 -0.84
CA ILE A 226 2.78 -15.40 0.41
C ILE A 226 3.74 -15.90 1.48
N ARG A 227 4.41 -14.96 2.17
CA ARG A 227 5.43 -15.26 3.19
C ARG A 227 4.84 -15.55 4.58
N THR A 228 3.52 -15.61 4.69
CA THR A 228 2.85 -15.90 5.97
C THR A 228 2.92 -17.38 6.28
N LYS A 229 2.98 -17.70 7.58
CA LYS A 229 3.02 -19.09 8.05
C LYS A 229 1.76 -19.87 7.62
N ASP A 230 0.62 -19.22 7.69
CA ASP A 230 -0.68 -19.78 7.33
C ASP A 230 -1.16 -19.14 6.02
N ILE A 231 -1.79 -19.95 5.17
CA ILE A 231 -2.42 -19.46 3.93
C ILE A 231 -3.60 -18.57 4.33
N PRO A 232 -3.72 -17.36 3.77
CA PRO A 232 -4.86 -16.49 4.06
C PRO A 232 -6.16 -17.13 3.57
N HIS A 233 -7.26 -16.80 4.24
CA HIS A 233 -8.58 -17.25 3.82
C HIS A 233 -8.87 -16.83 2.37
N ILE A 234 -9.33 -17.80 1.56
CA ILE A 234 -9.72 -17.59 0.17
C ILE A 234 -11.25 -17.53 0.13
N PHE A 235 -11.78 -16.35 -0.17
CA PHE A 235 -13.22 -16.14 -0.32
C PHE A 235 -13.68 -16.68 -1.67
N ASN A 236 -14.58 -17.67 -1.63
CA ASN A 236 -15.11 -18.33 -2.81
C ASN A 236 -16.45 -17.69 -3.17
N ILE A 237 -16.50 -16.93 -4.25
CA ILE A 237 -17.68 -16.11 -4.60
C ILE A 237 -18.09 -16.29 -6.05
N TYR A 238 -19.32 -15.87 -6.33
CA TYR A 238 -19.84 -15.68 -7.68
C TYR A 238 -20.80 -14.49 -7.71
N LEU A 239 -21.01 -13.93 -8.91
CA LEU A 239 -21.96 -12.84 -9.14
C LEU A 239 -23.27 -13.39 -9.71
N PRO A 240 -24.41 -13.28 -9.01
CA PRO A 240 -25.67 -13.87 -9.45
C PRO A 240 -26.15 -13.39 -10.83
N GLU A 241 -25.87 -12.13 -11.18
CA GLU A 241 -26.31 -11.51 -12.45
C GLU A 241 -25.58 -12.09 -13.66
N HIS A 242 -24.42 -12.70 -13.46
CA HIS A 242 -23.60 -13.30 -14.51
C HIS A 242 -23.84 -14.81 -14.63
N ARG A 243 -24.72 -15.37 -13.80
CA ARG A 243 -25.09 -16.78 -13.85
C ARG A 243 -25.77 -17.03 -15.20
N LYS A 244 -25.10 -17.75 -16.09
CA LYS A 244 -25.77 -18.33 -17.26
C LYS A 244 -26.93 -19.16 -16.73
N SER A 245 -28.14 -18.87 -17.19
CA SER A 245 -29.33 -19.69 -16.89
C SER A 245 -28.95 -21.15 -16.98
N VAL A 246 -29.18 -21.88 -15.89
CA VAL A 246 -28.79 -23.28 -15.73
C VAL A 246 -29.10 -24.05 -17.01
N SER A 247 -28.08 -24.74 -17.47
CA SER A 247 -28.04 -25.72 -18.55
C SER A 247 -29.36 -26.46 -18.74
N GLU A 248 -29.78 -26.58 -20.00
CA GLU A 248 -30.86 -27.45 -20.52
C GLU A 248 -30.68 -28.95 -20.18
N HIS A 249 -29.74 -29.32 -19.29
CA HIS A 249 -29.22 -30.68 -19.10
C HIS A 249 -29.34 -31.24 -17.67
N GLY A 250 -30.17 -30.64 -16.80
CA GLY A 250 -30.74 -31.35 -15.62
C GLY A 250 -29.80 -31.82 -14.50
N MET A 251 -28.48 -31.61 -14.57
CA MET A 251 -27.59 -31.92 -13.44
C MET A 251 -27.47 -30.73 -12.47
N PRO A 252 -27.71 -30.93 -11.16
CA PRO A 252 -27.48 -29.88 -10.17
C PRO A 252 -25.97 -29.62 -10.05
N GLY A 253 -25.56 -28.38 -10.32
CA GLY A 253 -24.18 -27.92 -10.03
C GLY A 253 -23.87 -27.94 -8.52
N ILE A 254 -22.70 -27.44 -8.14
CA ILE A 254 -22.30 -27.36 -6.72
C ILE A 254 -23.31 -26.50 -5.92
N PRO A 255 -23.66 -26.88 -4.68
CA PRO A 255 -24.49 -26.05 -3.80
C PRO A 255 -23.85 -24.66 -3.59
N LEU A 256 -24.54 -23.59 -4.02
CA LEU A 256 -23.99 -22.23 -4.02
C LEU A 256 -24.28 -21.43 -2.74
N LYS A 257 -25.10 -21.97 -1.83
CA LYS A 257 -25.58 -21.24 -0.63
C LYS A 257 -24.42 -20.75 0.26
N ASP A 258 -23.36 -21.55 0.38
CA ASP A 258 -22.19 -21.17 1.18
C ASP A 258 -21.37 -20.06 0.49
N PHE A 259 -21.35 -20.04 -0.84
CA PHE A 259 -20.69 -18.98 -1.61
C PHE A 259 -21.46 -17.66 -1.57
N ASP A 260 -22.79 -17.69 -1.38
CA ASP A 260 -23.57 -16.48 -1.09
C ASP A 260 -23.18 -15.86 0.25
N ILE A 261 -22.91 -16.69 1.26
CA ILE A 261 -22.43 -16.23 2.57
C ILE A 261 -21.05 -15.59 2.39
N SER A 262 -20.13 -16.27 1.72
CA SER A 262 -18.78 -15.75 1.45
C SER A 262 -18.82 -14.42 0.66
N ARG A 263 -19.70 -14.28 -0.34
CA ARG A 263 -19.89 -13.01 -1.05
C ARG A 263 -20.35 -11.89 -0.11
N LYS A 264 -21.32 -12.16 0.77
CA LYS A 264 -21.81 -11.17 1.74
C LYS A 264 -20.70 -10.74 2.71
N GLU A 265 -19.86 -11.66 3.15
CA GLU A 265 -18.69 -11.35 3.98
C GLU A 265 -17.72 -10.41 3.27
N VAL A 266 -17.39 -10.68 2.00
CA VAL A 266 -16.51 -9.78 1.22
C VAL A 266 -17.11 -8.38 1.08
N ILE A 267 -18.42 -8.29 0.78
CA ILE A 267 -19.11 -6.99 0.68
C ILE A 267 -19.10 -6.25 2.02
N GLU A 268 -19.27 -6.97 3.13
CA GLU A 268 -19.22 -6.37 4.46
C GLU A 268 -17.81 -5.88 4.81
N GLU A 269 -16.76 -6.62 4.46
CA GLU A 269 -15.37 -6.15 4.63
C GLU A 269 -15.05 -4.92 3.78
N VAL A 270 -15.65 -4.80 2.58
CA VAL A 270 -15.59 -3.56 1.78
C VAL A 270 -16.32 -2.41 2.48
N ARG A 271 -17.49 -2.64 3.08
CA ARG A 271 -18.23 -1.60 3.82
C ARG A 271 -17.48 -1.12 5.07
N ARG A 272 -16.69 -2.00 5.70
CA ARG A 272 -15.85 -1.70 6.87
C ARG A 272 -14.57 -0.91 6.55
N THR A 273 -14.30 -0.60 5.28
CA THR A 273 -13.12 0.17 4.85
C THR A 273 -12.91 1.47 5.65
N PRO A 274 -13.93 2.31 5.97
CA PRO A 274 -13.73 3.50 6.79
C PRO A 274 -13.24 3.20 8.22
N THR A 275 -13.75 2.13 8.83
CA THR A 275 -13.30 1.68 10.16
C THR A 275 -11.86 1.18 10.08
N ARG A 276 -11.54 0.36 9.07
CA ARG A 276 -10.17 -0.10 8.81
C ARG A 276 -9.19 1.05 8.61
N ARG A 277 -9.59 2.14 7.94
CA ARG A 277 -8.78 3.37 7.84
C ARG A 277 -8.47 3.94 9.21
N ALA A 278 -9.44 4.04 10.10
CA ALA A 278 -9.20 4.55 11.45
C ALA A 278 -8.18 3.69 12.21
N ASP A 279 -8.34 2.37 12.17
CA ASP A 279 -7.43 1.42 12.83
C ASP A 279 -6.02 1.46 12.22
N ASN A 280 -5.93 1.53 10.89
CA ASN A 280 -4.66 1.64 10.16
C ASN A 280 -3.92 2.93 10.54
N VAL A 281 -4.61 4.07 10.56
CA VAL A 281 -4.01 5.37 10.91
C VAL A 281 -3.50 5.38 12.35
N VAL A 282 -4.26 4.81 13.29
CA VAL A 282 -3.84 4.69 14.70
C VAL A 282 -2.62 3.75 14.82
N SER A 283 -2.65 2.61 14.13
CA SER A 283 -1.54 1.65 14.13
C SER A 283 -0.27 2.27 13.54
N ASP A 284 -0.38 2.96 12.41
CA ASP A 284 0.72 3.66 11.76
C ASP A 284 1.30 4.76 12.67
N LEU A 285 0.46 5.51 13.38
CA LEU A 285 0.88 6.49 14.37
C LEU A 285 1.68 5.83 15.50
N ILE A 286 1.20 4.72 16.06
CA ILE A 286 1.87 3.97 17.13
C ILE A 286 3.23 3.44 16.64
N HIS A 287 3.26 2.84 15.44
CA HIS A 287 4.49 2.30 14.85
C HIS A 287 5.50 3.41 14.55
N ALA A 288 5.06 4.54 13.98
CA ALA A 288 5.90 5.71 13.74
C ALA A 288 6.49 6.26 15.05
N GLY A 289 5.66 6.39 16.10
CA GLY A 289 6.10 6.86 17.41
C GLY A 289 7.12 5.92 18.06
N ARG A 290 6.91 4.60 17.99
CA ARG A 290 7.87 3.61 18.48
C ARG A 290 9.20 3.68 17.74
N ARG A 291 9.18 3.76 16.40
CA ARG A 291 10.40 3.88 15.59
C ARG A 291 11.17 5.16 15.90
N LEU A 292 10.46 6.30 15.98
CA LEU A 292 11.07 7.58 16.33
C LEU A 292 11.68 7.56 17.73
N SER A 293 11.01 6.94 18.71
CA SER A 293 11.53 6.78 20.06
C SER A 293 12.81 5.95 20.09
N MET A 294 12.88 4.86 19.32
CA MET A 294 14.12 4.08 19.17
C MET A 294 15.23 4.89 18.51
N HIS A 295 14.93 5.62 17.43
CA HIS A 295 15.89 6.51 16.76
C HIS A 295 16.43 7.59 17.70
N ALA A 296 15.55 8.24 18.47
CA ALA A 296 15.93 9.25 19.45
C ALA A 296 16.87 8.70 20.53
N ARG A 297 16.59 7.49 21.03
CA ARG A 297 17.48 6.80 21.99
C ARG A 297 18.86 6.53 21.38
N LEU A 298 18.91 6.05 20.13
CA LEU A 298 20.16 5.81 19.42
C LEU A 298 20.97 7.10 19.25
N CYS A 299 20.35 8.18 18.74
CA CYS A 299 21.00 9.48 18.60
C CYS A 299 21.55 10.00 19.93
N ASN A 300 20.81 9.85 21.02
CA ASN A 300 21.25 10.28 22.35
C ASN A 300 22.48 9.47 22.83
N THR A 301 22.46 8.15 22.68
CA THR A 301 23.61 7.30 23.04
C THR A 301 24.85 7.66 22.24
N ILE A 302 24.72 7.83 20.92
CA ILE A 302 25.84 8.24 20.05
C ILE A 302 26.37 9.62 20.46
N SER A 303 25.49 10.58 20.75
CA SER A 303 25.89 11.92 21.19
C SER A 303 26.66 11.89 22.51
N LEU A 304 26.23 11.07 23.48
CA LEU A 304 26.93 10.91 24.76
C LEU A 304 28.32 10.28 24.58
N ASP A 305 28.44 9.25 23.74
CA ASP A 305 29.73 8.61 23.49
C ASP A 305 30.69 9.52 22.72
N TYR A 306 30.17 10.30 21.76
CA TYR A 306 30.95 11.32 21.08
C TYR A 306 31.45 12.40 22.05
N ARG A 307 30.61 12.87 22.99
CA ARG A 307 31.03 13.81 24.05
C ARG A 307 32.12 13.23 24.94
N LYS A 308 32.04 11.94 25.32
CA LYS A 308 33.11 11.29 26.10
C LYS A 308 34.43 11.28 25.33
N ILE A 309 34.39 10.99 24.02
CA ILE A 309 35.56 11.02 23.15
C ILE A 309 36.14 12.43 23.07
N GLN A 310 35.29 13.46 22.87
CA GLN A 310 35.73 14.85 22.84
C GLN A 310 36.38 15.27 24.16
N VAL A 311 35.79 14.93 25.32
CA VAL A 311 36.37 15.23 26.63
C VAL A 311 37.70 14.52 26.84
N LYS A 312 37.83 13.25 26.42
CA LYS A 312 39.10 12.51 26.46
C LYS A 312 40.18 13.20 25.62
N TRP A 313 39.87 13.56 24.37
CA TRP A 313 40.81 14.27 23.50
C TRP A 313 41.16 15.65 24.03
N MET A 314 40.18 16.39 24.55
CA MET A 314 40.43 17.69 25.19
C MET A 314 41.37 17.54 26.39
N ALA A 315 41.17 16.54 27.24
CA ALA A 315 42.06 16.25 28.37
C ALA A 315 43.48 15.89 27.90
N ILE A 316 43.60 15.06 26.85
CA ILE A 316 44.91 14.72 26.24
C ILE A 316 45.58 15.98 25.69
N SER A 317 44.87 16.83 24.95
CA SER A 317 45.39 18.08 24.39
C SER A 317 45.83 19.06 25.49
N ILE A 318 45.03 19.25 26.53
CA ILE A 318 45.39 20.09 27.68
C ILE A 318 46.64 19.53 28.38
N GLY A 319 46.73 18.20 28.57
CA GLY A 319 47.90 17.54 29.14
C GLY A 319 49.17 17.76 28.32
N LEU A 320 49.09 17.67 26.99
CA LEU A 320 50.21 17.94 26.10
C LEU A 320 50.66 19.41 26.16
N ILE A 321 49.72 20.36 26.16
CA ILE A 321 50.02 21.79 26.28
C ILE A 321 50.67 22.12 27.62
N ALA A 322 50.13 21.59 28.72
CA ALA A 322 50.69 21.79 30.06
C ALA A 322 52.11 21.21 30.17
N SER A 323 52.35 20.02 29.62
CA SER A 323 53.69 19.40 29.58
C SER A 323 54.69 20.23 28.78
N ALA A 324 54.27 20.76 27.62
CA ALA A 324 55.10 21.65 26.80
C ALA A 324 55.41 22.97 27.52
N ALA A 325 54.43 23.57 28.22
CA ALA A 325 54.62 24.79 29.00
C ALA A 325 55.59 24.58 30.18
N VAL A 326 55.46 23.48 30.92
CA VAL A 326 56.40 23.13 32.01
C VAL A 326 57.81 22.93 31.47
N SER A 327 57.94 22.22 30.34
CA SER A 327 59.24 22.00 29.69
C SER A 327 59.88 23.32 29.23
N ALA A 328 59.10 24.23 28.63
CA ALA A 328 59.56 25.55 28.21
C ALA A 328 59.95 26.44 29.41
N TRP A 329 59.18 26.40 30.50
CA TRP A 329 59.51 27.15 31.73
C TRP A 329 60.77 26.62 32.40
N GLY A 330 60.95 25.30 32.48
CA GLY A 330 62.20 24.69 32.95
C GLY A 330 63.39 25.05 32.08
N ALA A 331 63.23 25.01 30.75
CA ALA A 331 64.27 25.43 29.82
C ALA A 331 64.64 26.92 29.99
N PHE A 332 63.65 27.79 30.22
CA PHE A 332 63.86 29.22 30.49
C PHE A 332 64.59 29.46 31.82
N GLN A 333 64.27 28.70 32.87
CA GLN A 333 64.97 28.76 34.17
C GLN A 333 66.44 28.35 34.08
N ILE A 334 66.75 27.38 33.21
CA ILE A 334 68.10 26.87 32.98
C ILE A 334 68.84 27.71 31.92
N TRP A 335 68.15 28.61 31.22
CA TRP A 335 68.72 29.43 30.15
C TRP A 335 69.69 30.47 30.73
N PRO A 336 71.00 30.41 30.43
CA PRO A 336 72.01 31.25 31.09
C PRO A 336 71.95 32.76 30.75
N GLY A 337 71.03 33.18 29.89
CA GLY A 337 71.03 34.53 29.32
C GLY A 337 72.17 34.74 28.32
N TRP A 338 72.01 35.69 27.41
CA TRP A 338 73.10 36.07 26.51
C TRP A 338 74.00 37.06 27.24
N GLU A 339 75.11 36.60 27.82
CA GLU A 339 76.18 37.52 28.18
C GLU A 339 76.81 38.03 26.88
N ILE A 340 76.45 39.26 26.51
CA ILE A 340 77.13 40.00 25.44
C ILE A 340 78.49 40.39 26.02
N ALA A 341 79.53 39.65 25.64
CA ALA A 341 80.91 40.03 25.94
C ALA A 341 81.20 41.40 25.29
N THR A 342 81.37 42.43 26.13
CA THR A 342 81.76 43.80 25.75
C THR A 342 83.22 43.90 25.41
#